data_AF-A0AAF0W3G6-F1
#
_entry.id   AF-A0AAF0W3G6-F1
#
_cell.length_a   1.000
_cell.length_b   1.000
_cell.length_c   1.000
_cell.angle_alpha   90.00
_cell.angle_beta   90.00
_cell.angle_gamma   90.00
#
_symmetry.space_group_name_H-M   'P 1'
#
loop_
_entity.id
_entity.type
_entity.pdbx_description
1 polymer ?
#
loop_
_entity_poly.entity_id
_entity_poly.type
_entity_poly.pdbx_seq_one_letter_code
_entity_poly.pdbx_strand_id
1 'polypeptide(L)'
;MPNLRVLDLSSTSIKTSPLSVSNLIKLRELLLRNCELLMELPHEIGALGNLKVLDLEGTYLACLPKEVGELNKLRCLKDSLYDAVSYRKSKRRVNIIPRTILAKFTQLVSIILIEHKI
;
A
#
# COMPACT_ATOMS: atom_id res chain seq x y z
N MET A 1 20.58 8.46 0.64
CA MET A 1 20.82 7.01 0.78
C MET A 1 20.56 6.30 -0.56
N PRO A 2 21.48 6.38 -1.54
CA PRO A 2 21.21 5.95 -2.92
C PRO A 2 21.05 4.43 -3.11
N ASN A 3 21.27 3.63 -2.07
CA ASN A 3 21.25 2.17 -2.12
C ASN A 3 20.21 1.54 -1.17
N LEU A 4 19.35 2.34 -0.53
CA LEU A 4 18.35 1.79 0.38
C LEU A 4 17.37 0.90 -0.40
N ARG A 5 17.21 -0.35 0.04
CA ARG A 5 16.36 -1.36 -0.59
C ARG A 5 15.10 -1.67 0.21
N VAL A 6 15.18 -1.53 1.53
CA VAL A 6 14.07 -1.77 2.46
C VAL A 6 13.97 -0.54 3.34
N LEU A 7 12.78 0.02 3.44
CA LEU A 7 12.44 1.09 4.36
C LEU A 7 11.29 0.61 5.20
N ASP A 8 11.58 0.33 6.47
CA ASP A 8 10.58 -0.05 7.46
C ASP A 8 10.30 1.15 8.35
N LEU A 9 9.07 1.62 8.30
CA LEU A 9 8.50 2.70 9.09
C LEU A 9 7.31 2.19 9.90
N SER A 10 7.19 0.88 10.10
CA SER A 10 6.08 0.27 10.83
C SER A 10 6.00 0.81 12.27
N SER A 11 4.78 0.94 12.79
CA SER A 11 4.47 1.40 14.16
C SER A 11 4.99 2.79 14.49
N THR A 12 5.14 3.65 13.48
CA THR A 12 5.51 5.05 13.67
C THR A 12 4.29 5.96 13.60
N SER A 13 4.38 7.14 14.20
CA SER A 13 3.30 8.15 14.22
C SER A 13 3.23 9.01 12.95
N ILE A 14 3.57 8.42 11.79
CA ILE A 14 3.58 9.13 10.51
C ILE A 14 2.14 9.45 10.09
N LYS A 15 1.83 10.74 9.94
CA LYS A 15 0.50 11.23 9.52
C LYS A 15 0.34 11.27 8.01
N THR A 16 1.38 11.76 7.36
CA THR A 16 1.55 11.78 5.91
C THR A 16 2.90 11.17 5.64
N SER A 17 2.97 10.23 4.70
CA SER A 17 4.27 9.62 4.37
C SER A 17 5.22 10.73 3.94
N PRO A 18 6.40 10.90 4.59
CA PRO A 18 7.34 11.98 4.29
C PRO A 18 8.05 11.66 2.98
N LEU A 19 7.36 11.82 1.86
CA LEU A 19 7.80 11.33 0.55
C LEU A 19 8.71 12.34 -0.16
N SER A 20 9.76 12.77 0.53
CA SER A 20 11.06 13.05 -0.13
C SER A 20 11.75 11.76 -0.64
N VAL A 21 11.08 10.60 -0.51
CA VAL A 21 11.57 9.30 -0.99
C VAL A 21 11.37 9.07 -2.49
N SER A 22 10.92 10.06 -3.26
CA SER A 22 11.07 10.04 -4.74
C SER A 22 12.53 9.77 -5.15
N ASN A 23 13.49 10.14 -4.30
CA ASN A 23 14.91 9.86 -4.47
C ASN A 23 15.35 8.44 -4.06
N LEU A 24 14.48 7.63 -3.44
CA LEU A 24 14.75 6.23 -3.11
C LEU A 24 14.47 5.30 -4.29
N ILE A 25 15.00 5.65 -5.47
CA ILE A 25 14.75 4.94 -6.72
C ILE A 25 15.15 3.45 -6.68
N LYS A 26 16.01 3.02 -5.74
CA LYS A 26 16.41 1.61 -5.56
C LYS A 26 15.57 0.85 -4.53
N LEU A 27 14.61 1.50 -3.88
CA LEU A 27 13.75 0.89 -2.87
C LEU A 27 12.94 -0.24 -3.50
N ARG A 28 12.88 -1.37 -2.80
CA ARG A 28 12.16 -2.57 -3.19
C ARG A 28 11.03 -2.88 -2.22
N GLU A 29 11.16 -2.50 -0.96
CA GLU A 29 10.19 -2.81 0.08
C GLU A 29 9.96 -1.57 0.93
N LEU A 30 8.68 -1.19 1.05
CA LEU A 30 8.20 -0.12 1.91
C LEU A 30 7.19 -0.72 2.88
N LEU A 31 7.53 -0.72 4.16
CA LEU A 31 6.71 -1.28 5.22
C LEU A 31 6.19 -0.14 6.10
N LEU A 32 4.88 0.01 6.17
CA LEU A 32 4.16 1.06 6.90
C LEU A 32 3.13 0.43 7.85
N ARG A 33 3.42 -0.77 8.38
CA ARG A 33 2.45 -1.51 9.18
C ARG A 33 2.13 -0.79 10.47
N ASN A 34 0.87 -0.79 10.90
CA ASN A 34 0.41 -0.16 12.14
C ASN A 34 0.76 1.34 12.22
N CYS A 35 0.87 2.02 11.07
CA CYS A 35 0.94 3.48 11.03
C CYS A 35 -0.49 4.04 11.08
N GLU A 36 -1.11 3.95 12.26
CA GLU A 36 -2.52 4.30 12.44
C GLU A 36 -2.82 5.76 12.02
N LEU A 37 -1.87 6.68 12.20
CA LEU A 37 -2.09 8.08 11.81
C LEU A 37 -2.00 8.32 10.29
N LEU A 38 -1.55 7.34 9.50
CA LEU A 38 -1.37 7.46 8.07
C LEU A 38 -2.73 7.36 7.35
N MET A 39 -3.23 8.51 6.88
CA MET A 39 -4.54 8.59 6.22
C MET A 39 -4.44 8.69 4.69
N GLU A 40 -3.28 9.08 4.17
CA GLU A 40 -3.05 9.25 2.74
C GLU A 40 -1.62 8.86 2.35
N LEU A 41 -1.46 8.34 1.14
CA LEU A 41 -0.17 8.25 0.47
C LEU A 41 -0.09 9.42 -0.51
N PRO A 42 1.04 10.12 -0.57
CA PRO A 42 1.23 11.19 -1.52
C PRO A 42 1.58 10.63 -2.91
N HIS A 43 1.35 11.44 -3.94
CA HIS A 43 1.42 11.04 -5.35
C HIS A 43 2.82 10.58 -5.78
N GLU A 44 3.87 11.07 -5.11
CA GLU A 44 5.27 10.71 -5.35
C GLU A 44 5.57 9.22 -5.11
N ILE A 45 4.63 8.46 -4.50
CA ILE A 45 4.75 7.00 -4.40
C ILE A 45 4.98 6.36 -5.78
N GLY A 46 4.40 6.92 -6.85
CA GLY A 46 4.57 6.42 -8.22
C GLY A 46 6.02 6.45 -8.72
N ALA A 47 6.86 7.33 -8.16
CA ALA A 47 8.28 7.41 -8.49
C ALA A 47 9.10 6.21 -8.01
N LEU A 48 8.58 5.39 -7.09
CA LEU A 48 9.23 4.19 -6.59
C LEU A 48 9.15 3.03 -7.59
N GLY A 49 9.61 3.23 -8.83
CA GLY A 49 9.48 2.26 -9.93
C GLY A 49 10.18 0.91 -9.72
N ASN A 50 11.00 0.76 -8.67
CA ASN A 50 11.61 -0.50 -8.25
C ASN A 50 10.91 -1.20 -7.08
N LEU A 51 9.86 -0.59 -6.52
CA LEU A 51 9.12 -1.14 -5.40
C LEU A 51 8.46 -2.45 -5.81
N LYS A 52 8.64 -3.47 -4.98
CA LYS A 52 8.10 -4.82 -5.14
C LYS A 52 7.08 -5.14 -4.05
N VAL A 53 7.27 -4.60 -2.85
CA VAL A 53 6.39 -4.80 -1.70
C VAL A 53 5.99 -3.45 -1.14
N LEU A 54 4.68 -3.24 -1.00
CA LEU A 54 4.07 -2.14 -0.27
C LEU A 54 3.16 -2.75 0.81
N ASP A 55 3.51 -2.56 2.08
CA ASP A 55 2.77 -3.11 3.22
C ASP A 55 2.14 -1.96 4.03
N LEU A 56 0.81 -1.87 3.98
CA LEU A 56 -0.04 -0.82 4.58
C LEU A 56 -0.99 -1.40 5.63
N GLU A 57 -0.77 -2.63 6.08
CA GLU A 57 -1.61 -3.29 7.08
C GLU A 57 -1.66 -2.48 8.38
N GLY A 58 -2.84 -2.24 8.94
CA GLY A 58 -3.02 -1.48 10.18
C GLY A 58 -2.90 0.04 9.99
N THR A 59 -3.07 0.55 8.77
CA THR A 59 -3.17 2.00 8.49
C THR A 59 -4.64 2.44 8.36
N TYR A 60 -4.92 3.75 8.51
CA TYR A 60 -6.26 4.33 8.29
C TYR A 60 -6.38 5.01 6.92
N LEU A 61 -5.72 4.45 5.90
CA LEU A 61 -5.60 5.04 4.57
C LEU A 61 -6.97 5.19 3.88
N ALA A 62 -7.47 6.39 3.59
CA ALA A 62 -8.81 6.53 3.02
C ALA A 62 -8.91 6.06 1.56
N CYS A 63 -7.82 6.14 0.80
CA CYS A 63 -7.73 5.64 -0.57
C CYS A 63 -6.26 5.55 -0.99
N LEU A 64 -5.98 4.68 -1.96
CA LEU A 64 -4.68 4.67 -2.63
C LEU A 64 -4.67 5.73 -3.75
N PRO A 65 -3.60 6.53 -3.89
CA PRO A 65 -3.48 7.45 -5.01
C PRO A 65 -3.33 6.68 -6.33
N LYS A 66 -3.78 7.27 -7.44
CA LYS A 66 -3.76 6.62 -8.77
C LYS A 66 -2.33 6.26 -9.21
N GLU A 67 -1.34 6.97 -8.68
CA GLU A 67 0.10 6.83 -8.90
C GLU A 67 0.67 5.52 -8.33
N VAL A 68 -0.04 4.83 -7.43
CA VAL A 68 0.28 3.42 -7.10
C VAL A 68 0.18 2.55 -8.37
N GLY A 69 -0.66 2.95 -9.33
CA GLY A 69 -0.71 2.39 -10.68
C GLY A 69 0.57 2.57 -11.50
N GLU A 70 1.52 3.40 -11.10
CA GLU A 70 2.82 3.59 -11.76
C GLU A 70 3.91 2.65 -11.23
N LEU A 71 3.65 1.95 -10.12
CA LEU A 71 4.55 0.96 -9.52
C LEU A 71 4.64 -0.30 -10.38
N ASN A 72 5.38 -0.24 -11.48
CA ASN A 72 5.45 -1.27 -12.51
C ASN A 72 6.11 -2.58 -12.05
N LYS A 73 6.83 -2.57 -10.93
CA LYS A 73 7.48 -3.75 -10.35
C LYS A 73 6.80 -4.26 -9.09
N LEU A 74 5.67 -3.66 -8.68
CA LEU A 74 4.94 -4.06 -7.50
C LEU A 74 4.40 -5.47 -7.69
N ARG A 75 4.67 -6.34 -6.72
CA ARG A 75 4.24 -7.75 -6.71
C ARG A 75 3.35 -8.07 -5.53
N CYS A 76 3.51 -7.35 -4.43
CA CYS A 76 2.75 -7.53 -3.22
C CYS A 76 2.29 -6.16 -2.71
N LEU A 77 0.97 -6.01 -2.59
CA LEU A 77 0.31 -4.93 -1.87
C LEU A 77 -0.46 -5.57 -0.74
N LYS A 78 -0.09 -5.25 0.50
CA LYS A 78 -0.88 -5.59 1.68
C LYS A 78 -1.57 -4.33 2.15
N ASP A 79 -2.87 -4.41 2.33
CA ASP A 79 -3.70 -3.35 2.90
C ASP A 79 -4.75 -4.02 3.78
N SER A 80 -5.31 -3.30 4.74
CA SER A 80 -6.30 -3.82 5.69
C SER A 80 -7.69 -4.05 5.10
N LEU A 81 -7.80 -4.18 3.79
CA LEU A 81 -9.06 -4.45 3.11
C LEU A 81 -9.10 -5.84 2.52
N TYR A 82 -9.57 -6.79 3.31
CA TYR A 82 -10.42 -7.86 2.81
C TYR A 82 -11.26 -8.43 3.96
N ASP A 83 -12.39 -7.78 4.24
CA ASP A 83 -13.55 -8.49 4.76
C ASP A 83 -14.82 -7.92 4.12
N ALA A 84 -15.25 -8.56 3.04
CA ALA A 84 -16.50 -8.22 2.35
C ALA A 84 -17.74 -8.46 3.23
N VAL A 85 -17.62 -9.14 4.37
CA VAL A 85 -18.71 -9.44 5.30
C VAL A 85 -18.91 -8.29 6.29
N SER A 86 -17.85 -7.61 6.73
CA SER A 86 -17.93 -6.40 7.55
C SER A 86 -18.36 -5.14 6.77
N TYR A 87 -18.38 -5.20 5.43
CA TYR A 87 -18.92 -4.17 4.52
C TYR A 87 -20.32 -3.68 4.92
N ARG A 88 -21.17 -4.56 5.47
CA ARG A 88 -22.55 -4.20 5.85
C ARG A 88 -22.70 -3.56 7.23
N LYS A 89 -21.69 -3.59 8.11
CA LYS A 89 -21.87 -3.22 9.53
C LYS A 89 -21.04 -2.05 10.03
N SER A 90 -20.04 -1.56 9.29
CA SER A 90 -19.13 -0.55 9.81
C SER A 90 -19.14 0.74 8.98
N LYS A 91 -19.40 1.89 9.63
CA LYS A 91 -19.15 3.25 9.13
C LYS A 91 -17.64 3.54 8.94
N ARG A 92 -16.83 2.54 8.59
CA ARG A 92 -15.41 2.69 8.35
C ARG A 92 -15.21 3.24 6.94
N ARG A 93 -14.36 4.26 6.84
CA ARG A 93 -13.94 4.85 5.56
C ARG A 93 -13.41 3.71 4.69
N VAL A 94 -14.01 3.55 3.52
CA VAL A 94 -13.67 2.48 2.59
C VAL A 94 -12.37 2.87 1.89
N ASN A 95 -11.27 2.14 2.08
CA ASN A 95 -10.08 2.37 1.25
C ASN A 95 -10.44 1.97 -0.19
N ILE A 96 -10.48 2.95 -1.09
CA ILE A 96 -10.75 2.67 -2.50
C ILE A 96 -9.43 2.25 -3.13
N ILE A 97 -9.37 1.04 -3.70
CA ILE A 97 -8.27 0.59 -4.57
C ILE A 97 -8.57 1.06 -6.00
N PRO A 98 -7.75 1.96 -6.60
CA PRO A 98 -7.88 2.37 -7.99
C PRO A 98 -7.98 1.20 -8.97
N ARG A 99 -8.87 1.32 -9.98
CA ARG A 99 -9.01 0.31 -11.06
C ARG A 99 -7.70 0.04 -11.81
N THR A 100 -6.83 1.04 -11.92
CA THR A 100 -5.50 0.93 -12.54
C THR A 100 -4.61 -0.08 -11.82
N ILE A 101 -4.80 -0.23 -10.51
CA ILE A 101 -4.09 -1.20 -9.67
C ILE A 101 -4.72 -2.59 -9.82
N LEU A 102 -6.07 -2.67 -9.85
CA LEU A 102 -6.79 -3.93 -10.06
C LEU A 102 -6.38 -4.62 -11.38
N ALA A 103 -6.20 -3.85 -12.45
CA ALA A 103 -5.77 -4.35 -13.75
C ALA A 103 -4.35 -4.94 -13.76
N LYS A 104 -3.50 -4.56 -12.79
CA LYS A 104 -2.16 -5.16 -12.59
C LYS A 104 -2.22 -6.43 -11.76
N PHE A 105 -3.15 -6.51 -10.81
CA PHE A 105 -3.32 -7.68 -9.95
C PHE A 105 -4.05 -8.84 -10.62
N THR A 106 -4.81 -8.63 -11.69
CA THR A 106 -5.35 -9.73 -12.51
C THR A 106 -4.24 -10.56 -13.18
N GLN A 107 -3.02 -10.02 -13.31
CA GLN A 107 -1.84 -10.75 -13.80
C GLN A 107 -0.97 -11.35 -12.68
N LEU A 108 -1.31 -11.16 -11.39
CA LEU A 108 -0.49 -11.56 -10.24
C LEU A 108 -1.23 -12.58 -9.36
N VAL A 109 -0.72 -13.82 -9.35
CA VAL A 109 -1.24 -15.02 -8.66
C VAL A 109 -1.19 -14.97 -7.12
N SER A 110 -1.16 -13.80 -6.47
CA SER A 110 -1.17 -13.75 -5.00
C SER A 110 -1.77 -12.44 -4.49
N ILE A 111 -3.07 -12.27 -4.66
CA ILE A 111 -3.84 -11.67 -3.58
C ILE A 111 -3.73 -12.70 -2.45
N ILE A 112 -3.20 -12.33 -1.28
CA ILE A 112 -3.50 -13.12 -0.07
C ILE A 112 -4.99 -12.87 0.17
N LEU A 113 -5.83 -13.56 -0.60
CA LEU A 113 -7.14 -13.98 -0.18
C LEU A 113 -6.82 -14.84 1.03
N ILE A 114 -6.97 -14.29 2.23
CA ILE A 114 -7.17 -15.14 3.38
C ILE A 114 -8.51 -15.83 3.07
N GLU A 115 -8.41 -17.01 2.45
CA GLU A 115 -9.49 -17.98 2.39
C GLU A 115 -9.86 -18.30 3.84
N HIS A 116 -10.80 -17.55 4.42
CA HIS A 116 -11.67 -18.15 5.42
C HIS A 116 -12.71 -18.97 4.67
N LYS A 117 -12.31 -20.21 4.40
CA LYS A 117 -13.20 -21.31 4.11
C LYS A 117 -14.20 -21.46 5.27
N ILE A 118 -15.47 -21.49 4.87
CA ILE A 118 -16.67 -22.00 5.56
C ILE A 118 -17.30 -21.04 6.57
#